data_AF-A0A3B0IX65-F1
#
_entry.id   AF-A0A3B0IX65-F1
#
_cell.length_a   1.000
_cell.length_b   1.000
_cell.length_c   1.000
_cell.angle_alpha   90.00
_cell.angle_beta   90.00
_cell.angle_gamma   90.00
#
_symmetry.space_group_name_H-M   'P 1'
#
loop_
_entity.id
_entity.type
_entity.pdbx_description
1 polymer ?
#
loop_
_entity_poly.entity_id
_entity_poly.type
_entity_poly.pdbx_seq_one_letter_code
_entity_poly.pdbx_strand_id
1 'polypeptide(L)'
;MRKLSFLIIPLALLSSYTFALEAAPKCIKVDQQQIAGLFKRWNDSLKSGDAKKVSANYLADAVLLPTISSQVRLTDTERTDYFKHFLAKKPVGKIDSRTIRIGCNKAIDIGTYTFTFKDKSTVSARYTFT
;
A
#
# COMPACT_ATOMS: atom_id res chain seq x y z
N MET A 1 36.49 67.82 37.34
CA MET A 1 36.87 66.42 37.66
C MET A 1 35.65 65.68 38.17
N ARG A 2 35.43 64.45 37.66
CA ARG A 2 34.50 63.39 38.12
C ARG A 2 33.00 63.63 37.84
N LYS A 3 32.21 62.66 37.36
CA LYS A 3 32.43 61.29 36.86
C LYS A 3 31.21 60.97 35.99
N LEU A 4 31.41 60.59 34.73
CA LEU A 4 30.33 60.18 33.84
C LEU A 4 30.02 58.70 34.10
N SER A 5 28.78 58.40 34.49
CA SER A 5 28.29 57.04 34.73
C SER A 5 28.15 56.29 33.41
N PHE A 6 28.75 55.10 33.32
CA PHE A 6 28.46 54.13 32.27
C PHE A 6 27.91 52.86 32.91
N LEU A 7 26.61 52.63 32.75
CA LEU A 7 25.95 51.36 33.01
C LEU A 7 26.16 50.47 31.77
N ILE A 8 27.00 49.45 31.90
CA ILE A 8 27.18 48.41 30.89
C ILE A 8 26.09 47.36 31.12
N ILE A 9 25.12 47.29 30.21
CA ILE A 9 24.11 46.23 30.18
C ILE A 9 24.66 45.12 29.27
N PRO A 10 24.84 43.88 29.74
CA PRO A 10 25.27 42.79 28.88
C PRO A 10 24.10 42.35 27.99
N LEU A 11 24.24 42.56 26.69
CA LEU A 11 23.28 42.10 25.69
C LEU A 11 23.48 40.59 25.48
N ALA A 12 22.68 39.79 26.17
CA ALA A 12 22.64 38.34 25.95
C ALA A 12 22.04 38.04 24.57
N LEU A 13 22.88 37.58 23.64
CA LEU A 13 22.46 37.05 22.34
C LEU A 13 21.76 35.69 22.56
N LEU A 14 20.45 35.72 22.79
CA LEU A 14 19.60 34.55 22.70
C LEU A 14 19.42 34.19 21.21
N SER A 15 20.22 33.24 20.72
CA SER A 15 19.99 32.60 19.43
C SER A 15 18.63 31.90 19.48
N SER A 16 17.61 32.50 18.87
CA SER A 16 16.29 31.90 18.71
C SER A 16 16.38 30.78 17.68
N TYR A 17 16.57 29.54 18.13
CA TYR A 17 16.31 28.36 17.31
C TYR A 17 14.79 28.28 17.06
N THR A 18 14.33 28.88 15.97
CA THR A 18 12.99 28.61 15.45
C THR A 18 12.99 27.19 14.88
N PHE A 19 12.61 26.21 15.70
CA PHE A 19 12.14 24.94 15.15
C PHE A 19 10.88 25.23 14.34
N ALA A 20 11.00 25.22 13.01
CA ALA A 20 9.85 25.17 12.14
C ALA A 20 9.12 23.85 12.45
N LEU A 21 8.04 23.92 13.22
CA LEU A 21 7.07 22.83 13.35
C LEU A 21 6.39 22.70 11.99
N GLU A 22 6.98 21.90 11.11
CA GLU A 22 6.35 21.54 9.86
C GLU A 22 5.03 20.83 10.20
N ALA A 23 3.91 21.38 9.73
CA ALA A 23 2.61 20.80 10.00
C ALA A 23 2.58 19.35 9.49
N ALA A 24 2.14 18.42 10.34
CA ALA A 24 2.04 17.01 9.96
C ALA A 24 1.25 16.89 8.64
N PRO A 25 1.70 16.04 7.69
CA PRO A 25 1.05 15.92 6.39
C PRO A 25 -0.43 15.55 6.57
N LYS A 26 -1.31 16.23 5.82
CA LYS A 26 -2.75 15.91 5.83
C LYS A 26 -2.97 14.59 5.09
N CYS A 27 -3.21 13.53 5.85
CA CYS A 27 -3.45 12.19 5.32
C CYS A 27 -4.92 12.00 4.92
N ILE A 28 -5.15 11.17 3.91
CA ILE A 28 -6.49 10.69 3.55
C ILE A 28 -6.96 9.72 4.64
N LYS A 29 -8.16 9.99 5.19
CA LYS A 29 -8.80 9.10 6.15
C LYS A 29 -9.50 7.97 5.42
N VAL A 30 -9.22 6.73 5.83
CA VAL A 30 -9.88 5.51 5.39
C VAL A 30 -10.16 4.60 6.59
N ASP A 31 -11.12 3.70 6.46
CA ASP A 31 -11.43 2.68 7.48
C ASP A 31 -11.09 1.26 7.00
N GLN A 32 -11.21 0.28 7.89
CA GLN A 32 -10.91 -1.12 7.58
C GLN A 32 -11.84 -1.73 6.52
N GLN A 33 -13.10 -1.30 6.45
CA GLN A 33 -14.07 -1.83 5.50
C GLN A 33 -13.75 -1.36 4.08
N GLN A 34 -13.36 -0.09 3.93
CA GLN A 34 -12.89 0.47 2.65
C GLN A 34 -11.66 -0.29 2.13
N ILE A 35 -10.67 -0.56 3.00
CA ILE A 35 -9.48 -1.33 2.63
C ILE A 35 -9.83 -2.77 2.28
N ALA A 36 -10.65 -3.44 3.10
CA ALA A 36 -11.13 -4.80 2.81
C ALA A 36 -11.89 -4.90 1.47
N GLY A 37 -12.61 -3.83 1.09
CA GLY A 37 -13.33 -3.71 -0.18
C GLY A 37 -12.43 -3.72 -1.41
N LEU A 38 -11.15 -3.35 -1.29
CA LEU A 38 -10.20 -3.37 -2.41
C LEU A 38 -9.93 -4.81 -2.88
N PHE A 39 -9.87 -5.77 -1.96
CA PHE A 39 -9.80 -7.19 -2.35
C PHE A 39 -11.04 -7.62 -3.13
N LYS A 40 -12.24 -7.16 -2.74
CA LYS A 40 -13.47 -7.48 -3.47
C LYS A 40 -13.40 -6.95 -4.91
N ARG A 41 -13.01 -5.69 -5.09
CA ARG A 41 -12.79 -5.07 -6.42
C ARG A 41 -11.78 -5.88 -7.24
N TRP A 42 -10.63 -6.22 -6.65
CA TRP A 42 -9.59 -7.00 -7.32
C TRP A 42 -10.09 -8.41 -7.71
N ASN A 43 -10.76 -9.11 -6.81
CA ASN A 43 -11.32 -10.44 -7.06
C ASN A 43 -12.47 -10.41 -8.10
N ASP A 44 -13.27 -9.34 -8.13
CA ASP A 44 -14.29 -9.15 -9.17
C ASP A 44 -13.65 -8.89 -10.55
N SER A 45 -12.48 -8.24 -10.61
CA SER A 45 -11.71 -8.12 -11.85
C SER A 45 -11.20 -9.47 -12.36
N LEU A 46 -10.90 -10.44 -11.47
CA LEU A 46 -10.58 -11.80 -11.89
C LEU A 46 -11.76 -12.47 -12.60
N LYS A 47 -12.97 -12.29 -12.06
CA LYS A 47 -14.19 -12.88 -12.63
C LYS A 47 -14.52 -12.38 -14.04
N SER A 48 -14.00 -11.21 -14.43
CA SER A 48 -14.20 -10.71 -15.79
C SER A 48 -13.37 -11.43 -16.84
N GLY A 49 -12.35 -12.21 -16.44
CA GLY A 49 -11.46 -12.91 -17.36
C GLY A 49 -10.54 -11.99 -18.18
N ASP A 50 -10.44 -10.71 -17.82
CA ASP A 50 -9.66 -9.71 -18.56
C ASP A 50 -8.40 -9.33 -17.78
N ALA A 51 -7.25 -9.81 -18.25
CA ALA A 51 -5.97 -9.59 -17.60
C ALA A 51 -5.61 -8.11 -17.42
N LYS A 52 -6.04 -7.23 -18.35
CA LYS A 52 -5.79 -5.79 -18.24
C LYS A 52 -6.60 -5.17 -17.12
N LYS A 53 -7.85 -5.60 -16.92
CA LYS A 53 -8.68 -5.14 -15.78
C LYS A 53 -8.10 -5.53 -14.43
N VAL A 54 -7.45 -6.70 -14.35
CA VAL A 54 -6.74 -7.12 -13.14
C VAL A 54 -5.50 -6.25 -12.93
N SER A 55 -4.67 -6.10 -13.96
CA SER A 55 -3.44 -5.30 -13.91
C SER A 55 -3.71 -3.82 -13.58
N ALA A 56 -4.87 -3.28 -13.98
CA ALA A 56 -5.28 -1.91 -13.66
C ALA A 56 -5.53 -1.63 -12.17
N ASN A 57 -5.48 -2.63 -11.29
CA ASN A 57 -5.49 -2.44 -9.84
C ASN A 57 -4.09 -2.18 -9.25
N TYR A 58 -3.04 -2.28 -10.06
CA TYR A 58 -1.66 -2.12 -9.65
C TYR A 58 -1.14 -0.74 -10.08
N LEU A 59 -0.29 -0.14 -9.24
CA LEU A 59 0.49 1.03 -9.65
C LEU A 59 1.47 0.65 -10.76
N ALA A 60 1.93 1.65 -11.52
CA ALA A 60 2.85 1.44 -12.63
C ALA A 60 4.13 0.69 -12.19
N ASP A 61 4.64 1.02 -11.00
CA ASP A 61 5.84 0.50 -10.35
C ASP A 61 5.57 -0.69 -9.39
N ALA A 62 4.35 -1.22 -9.36
CA ALA A 62 4.00 -2.26 -8.40
C ALA A 62 4.77 -3.58 -8.64
N VAL A 63 5.30 -4.18 -7.58
CA VAL A 63 5.90 -5.52 -7.65
C VAL A 63 4.83 -6.57 -7.39
N LEU A 64 4.70 -7.55 -8.29
CA LEU A 64 3.86 -8.73 -8.07
C LEU A 64 4.74 -9.94 -7.81
N LEU A 65 4.52 -10.56 -6.64
CA LEU A 65 5.02 -11.89 -6.28
C LEU A 65 3.84 -12.87 -6.41
N PRO A 66 3.72 -13.56 -7.57
CA PRO A 66 2.54 -14.35 -7.88
C PRO A 66 2.46 -15.68 -7.10
N THR A 67 1.25 -16.18 -6.90
CA THR A 67 0.97 -17.39 -6.10
C THR A 67 1.54 -18.69 -6.69
N ILE A 68 1.52 -18.81 -8.03
CA ILE A 68 1.80 -20.07 -8.75
C ILE A 68 2.92 -19.91 -9.79
N SER A 69 3.82 -18.96 -9.58
CA SER A 69 4.98 -18.73 -10.44
C SER A 69 6.15 -18.22 -9.60
N SER A 70 7.36 -18.67 -9.91
CA SER A 70 8.60 -18.16 -9.29
C SER A 70 9.08 -16.84 -9.90
N GLN A 71 8.51 -16.42 -11.03
CA GLN A 71 8.90 -15.19 -11.72
C GLN A 71 8.23 -13.97 -11.07
N VAL A 72 9.07 -13.08 -10.52
CA VAL A 72 8.66 -11.74 -10.08
C VAL A 72 8.24 -10.90 -11.29
N ARG A 73 7.14 -10.17 -11.17
CA ARG A 73 6.66 -9.25 -12.24
C ARG A 73 6.87 -7.80 -11.78
N LEU A 74 7.67 -7.05 -12.54
CA LEU A 74 8.06 -5.68 -12.23
C LEU A 74 7.38 -4.65 -13.15
N THR A 75 6.93 -5.09 -14.32
CA THR A 75 6.27 -4.24 -15.32
C THR A 75 4.80 -4.60 -15.50
N ASP A 76 4.01 -3.67 -16.05
CA ASP A 76 2.61 -3.92 -16.38
C ASP A 76 2.43 -5.05 -17.40
N THR A 77 3.31 -5.13 -18.40
CA THR A 77 3.34 -6.21 -19.38
C THR A 77 3.50 -7.57 -18.71
N GLU A 78 4.45 -7.68 -17.77
CA GLU A 78 4.71 -8.91 -17.03
C GLU A 78 3.56 -9.28 -16.09
N ARG A 79 2.93 -8.30 -15.42
CA ARG A 79 1.75 -8.54 -14.58
C ARG A 79 0.56 -9.01 -15.43
N THR A 80 0.31 -8.35 -16.56
CA THR A 80 -0.75 -8.72 -17.50
C THR A 80 -0.54 -10.11 -18.07
N ASP A 81 0.69 -10.47 -18.43
CA ASP A 81 1.05 -11.81 -18.89
C ASP A 81 0.71 -12.88 -17.83
N TYR A 82 1.11 -12.66 -16.58
CA TYR A 82 0.77 -13.56 -15.48
C TYR A 82 -0.74 -13.76 -15.38
N PHE A 83 -1.51 -12.67 -15.41
CA PHE A 83 -2.96 -12.74 -15.28
C PHE A 83 -3.62 -13.45 -16.47
N LYS A 84 -3.08 -13.39 -17.69
CA LYS A 84 -3.61 -14.21 -18.80
C LYS A 84 -3.59 -15.70 -18.45
N HIS A 85 -2.48 -16.21 -17.93
CA HIS A 85 -2.35 -17.61 -17.53
C HIS A 85 -3.18 -17.95 -16.30
N PHE A 86 -3.19 -17.07 -15.30
CA PHE A 86 -3.95 -17.28 -14.07
C PHE A 86 -5.46 -17.33 -14.33
N LEU A 87 -5.97 -16.42 -15.16
CA LEU A 87 -7.39 -16.30 -15.49
C LEU A 87 -7.91 -17.45 -16.36
N ALA A 88 -7.04 -18.11 -17.13
CA ALA A 88 -7.43 -19.33 -17.87
C ALA A 88 -7.99 -20.43 -16.95
N LYS A 89 -7.58 -20.44 -15.67
CA LYS A 89 -8.08 -21.38 -14.64
C LYS A 89 -9.41 -20.95 -13.99
N LYS A 90 -9.93 -19.77 -14.33
CA LYS A 90 -11.13 -19.14 -13.73
C LYS A 90 -11.08 -19.10 -12.18
N PRO A 91 -10.07 -18.43 -11.60
CA PRO A 91 -9.90 -18.37 -10.16
C PRO A 91 -11.03 -17.59 -9.48
N VAL A 92 -11.48 -18.08 -8.32
CA VAL A 92 -12.34 -17.37 -7.38
C VAL A 92 -11.63 -17.34 -6.03
N GLY A 93 -11.22 -16.15 -5.59
CA GLY A 93 -10.53 -15.96 -4.32
C GLY A 93 -11.48 -15.79 -3.14
N LYS A 94 -11.12 -16.36 -2.00
CA LYS A 94 -11.76 -16.18 -0.69
C LYS A 94 -10.69 -15.84 0.35
N ILE A 95 -10.94 -14.81 1.17
CA ILE A 95 -10.09 -14.48 2.33
C ILE A 95 -10.39 -15.48 3.45
N ASP A 96 -9.34 -16.10 4.00
CA ASP A 96 -9.43 -17.02 5.13
C ASP A 96 -9.04 -16.35 6.45
N SER A 97 -8.04 -15.45 6.41
CA SER A 97 -7.65 -14.60 7.53
C SER A 97 -7.20 -13.23 7.01
N ARG A 98 -7.37 -12.19 7.84
CA ARG A 98 -7.05 -10.80 7.48
C ARG A 98 -6.58 -10.01 8.68
N THR A 99 -5.55 -9.20 8.47
CA THR A 99 -5.10 -8.15 9.38
C THR A 99 -4.87 -6.89 8.55
N ILE A 100 -5.52 -5.79 8.94
CA ILE A 100 -5.37 -4.48 8.29
C ILE A 100 -4.57 -3.54 9.19
N ARG A 101 -3.61 -2.83 8.60
CA ARG A 101 -2.85 -1.74 9.22
C ARG A 101 -3.01 -0.48 8.36
N ILE A 102 -3.49 0.61 8.96
CA ILE A 102 -3.73 1.88 8.25
C ILE A 102 -2.70 2.89 8.76
N GLY A 103 -2.00 3.54 7.82
CA GLY A 103 -1.08 4.64 8.06
C GLY A 103 -1.44 5.88 7.24
N CYS A 104 -0.57 6.88 7.22
CA CYS A 104 -0.78 8.07 6.41
C CYS A 104 -0.68 7.74 4.91
N ASN A 105 -1.78 7.91 4.16
CA ASN A 105 -1.86 7.65 2.72
C ASN A 105 -1.40 6.23 2.30
N LYS A 106 -1.45 5.27 3.24
CA LYS A 106 -1.01 3.89 3.03
C LYS A 106 -1.85 2.95 3.88
N ALA A 107 -2.13 1.76 3.37
CA ALA A 107 -2.71 0.69 4.16
C ALA A 107 -2.09 -0.64 3.75
N ILE A 108 -2.01 -1.58 4.67
CA ILE A 108 -1.54 -2.93 4.41
C ILE A 108 -2.68 -3.88 4.77
N ASP A 109 -3.12 -4.68 3.79
CA ASP A 109 -4.03 -5.81 3.98
C ASP A 109 -3.23 -7.09 3.81
N ILE A 110 -3.09 -7.85 4.89
CA ILE A 110 -2.26 -9.07 4.93
C ILE A 110 -3.05 -10.23 5.53
N GLY A 111 -2.74 -11.44 5.08
CA GLY A 111 -3.33 -12.63 5.65
C GLY A 111 -3.17 -13.83 4.74
N THR A 112 -4.20 -14.67 4.73
CA THR A 112 -4.27 -15.87 3.90
C THR A 112 -5.55 -15.87 3.07
N TYR A 113 -5.45 -16.39 1.86
CA TYR A 113 -6.60 -16.65 0.99
C TYR A 113 -6.54 -18.07 0.44
N THR A 114 -7.65 -18.50 -0.14
CA THR A 114 -7.74 -19.68 -0.96
C THR A 114 -8.38 -19.33 -2.29
N PHE A 115 -7.74 -19.74 -3.39
CA PHE A 115 -8.35 -19.74 -4.71
C PHE A 115 -8.99 -21.09 -4.98
N THR A 116 -10.23 -21.07 -5.49
CA THR A 116 -10.88 -22.21 -6.11
C THR A 116 -10.90 -22.01 -7.61
N PHE A 117 -10.51 -23.03 -8.38
CA PHE A 117 -10.49 -22.99 -9.84
C PHE A 117 -11.69 -23.73 -10.45
N LYS A 118 -11.87 -23.60 -11.77
CA LYS A 118 -12.99 -24.24 -12.50
C LYS A 118 -13.05 -25.76 -12.31
N ASP A 119 -11.89 -26.41 -12.23
CA ASP A 119 -11.74 -27.86 -12.04
C ASP A 119 -11.95 -28.31 -10.59
N LYS A 120 -12.34 -27.40 -9.70
CA LYS A 120 -12.52 -27.59 -8.24
C LYS A 120 -11.21 -27.77 -7.47
N SER A 121 -10.05 -27.70 -8.13
CA SER A 121 -8.78 -27.65 -7.41
C SER A 121 -8.67 -26.33 -6.62
N THR A 122 -7.91 -26.38 -5.53
CA THR A 122 -7.71 -25.24 -4.64
C THR A 122 -6.24 -24.96 -4.39
N VAL A 123 -5.90 -23.69 -4.25
CA VAL A 123 -4.57 -23.25 -3.82
C VAL A 123 -4.74 -22.25 -2.68
N SER A 124 -4.21 -22.58 -1.51
CA SER A 124 -4.12 -21.67 -0.37
C SER A 124 -2.77 -20.96 -0.39
N ALA A 125 -2.76 -19.67 -0.05
CA ALA A 125 -1.53 -18.89 0.02
C ALA A 125 -1.63 -17.73 1.00
N ARG A 126 -0.46 -17.16 1.30
CA ARG A 126 -0.32 -15.91 2.03
C ARG A 126 -0.37 -14.75 1.04
N TYR A 127 -0.92 -13.61 1.46
CA TYR A 127 -0.97 -12.41 0.65
C TYR A 127 -0.54 -11.17 1.44
N THR A 128 -0.05 -10.18 0.70
CA THR A 128 0.24 -8.82 1.17
C THR A 128 -0.18 -7.86 0.06
N PHE A 129 -1.15 -6.99 0.34
CA PHE A 129 -1.48 -5.81 -0.47
C PHE A 129 -1.06 -4.57 0.31
N THR A 130 -0.50 -3.58 -0.38
CA THR A 130 0.08 -2.35 0.19
C THR A 130 -0.47 -1.09 -0.45
#